data_AF-A0A3N1A4N8-F1
#
_entry.id   AF-A0A3N1A4N8-F1
#
_cell.length_a   1.000
_cell.length_b   1.000
_cell.length_c   1.000
_cell.angle_alpha   90.00
_cell.angle_beta   90.00
_cell.angle_gamma   90.00
#
_symmetry.space_group_name_H-M   'P 1'
#
loop_
_entity.id
_entity.type
_entity.pdbx_description
1 polymer ?
#
loop_
_entity_poly.entity_id
_entity_poly.type
_entity_poly.pdbx_seq_one_letter_code
_entity_poly.pdbx_strand_id
1 'polypeptide(L)'
;MGTNAVAHTADDSATPPAGTAEEASQPGATGSAGRSDGRHQTGTDAPEAADRILAIRNRINEIDDALIALWQERAELSRQVGAVRIASGGTRLVLSREREIVDRYRSELGADGTQLALLVLRAGRGPL
;
A
#
# COMPACT_ATOMS: atom_id res chain seq x y z
N MET A 1 -47.62 9.99 -26.56
CA MET A 1 -46.98 11.20 -27.08
C MET A 1 -46.04 11.75 -26.02
N GLY A 2 -44.76 11.85 -26.32
CA GLY A 2 -43.73 12.40 -25.43
C GLY A 2 -42.39 12.37 -26.17
N THR A 3 -42.14 13.38 -26.99
CA THR A 3 -40.88 13.58 -27.71
C THR A 3 -39.87 14.21 -26.76
N ASN A 4 -38.66 13.66 -26.68
CA ASN A 4 -37.50 14.52 -26.40
C ASN A 4 -36.25 14.00 -27.11
N ALA A 5 -35.65 14.92 -27.86
CA ALA A 5 -34.46 14.77 -28.67
C ALA A 5 -33.25 15.28 -27.89
N VAL A 6 -32.06 14.69 -28.08
CA VAL A 6 -30.81 15.47 -28.13
C VAL A 6 -29.88 14.80 -29.13
N ALA A 7 -29.34 15.65 -30.00
CA ALA A 7 -28.55 15.34 -31.16
C ALA A 7 -27.04 15.22 -30.86
N HIS A 8 -26.43 14.59 -31.85
CA HIS A 8 -25.04 14.37 -32.18
C HIS A 8 -24.20 15.66 -32.36
N THR A 9 -22.97 15.67 -31.82
CA THR A 9 -21.82 16.48 -32.27
C THR A 9 -20.54 15.71 -31.92
N ALA A 10 -19.91 14.97 -32.84
CA ALA A 10 -18.97 15.41 -33.87
C ALA A 10 -17.60 15.87 -33.31
N ASP A 11 -16.63 15.02 -33.61
CA ASP A 11 -15.18 15.16 -33.53
C ASP A 11 -14.68 16.16 -34.58
N ASP A 12 -13.73 17.05 -34.25
CA ASP A 12 -12.77 17.58 -35.23
C ASP A 12 -11.49 18.15 -34.57
N SER A 13 -10.42 17.87 -35.28
CA SER A 13 -8.99 18.07 -35.10
C SER A 13 -8.47 19.52 -35.20
N ALA A 14 -7.26 19.79 -34.68
CA ALA A 14 -6.12 20.35 -35.44
C ALA A 14 -4.99 20.98 -34.57
N THR A 15 -3.78 20.65 -35.00
CA THR A 15 -2.38 20.96 -34.60
C THR A 15 -1.95 22.44 -34.82
N PRO A 16 -0.80 22.92 -34.26
CA PRO A 16 -0.47 24.35 -34.07
C PRO A 16 0.46 24.93 -35.16
N PRO A 17 0.87 26.21 -35.07
CA PRO A 17 2.06 26.70 -35.78
C PRO A 17 3.20 27.20 -34.88
N ALA A 18 4.41 27.06 -35.42
CA ALA A 18 5.71 27.49 -34.92
C ALA A 18 6.11 28.91 -35.40
N GLY A 19 7.07 29.53 -34.70
CA GLY A 19 7.91 30.66 -35.17
C GLY A 19 8.98 31.00 -34.11
N THR A 20 10.26 30.60 -34.24
CA THR A 20 11.45 31.29 -34.84
C THR A 20 11.85 32.60 -34.13
N ALA A 21 13.10 33.01 -33.89
CA ALA A 21 14.42 32.50 -33.47
C ALA A 21 15.31 33.76 -33.30
N GLU A 22 16.34 33.75 -32.42
CA GLU A 22 17.61 34.57 -32.41
C GLU A 22 18.06 34.78 -30.95
N GLU A 23 19.14 34.22 -30.39
CA GLU A 23 20.59 34.13 -30.71
C GLU A 23 21.45 35.21 -30.01
N ALA A 24 22.35 34.78 -29.10
CA ALA A 24 23.66 35.42 -28.85
C ALA A 24 24.63 34.49 -28.06
N SER A 25 25.74 34.15 -28.73
CA SER A 25 27.05 33.59 -28.29
C SER A 25 27.74 34.38 -27.14
N GLN A 26 28.73 33.98 -26.33
CA GLN A 26 29.87 33.00 -26.31
C GLN A 26 30.61 33.16 -24.91
N PRO A 27 31.80 32.59 -24.55
CA PRO A 27 32.55 31.38 -24.96
C PRO A 27 33.00 30.49 -23.75
N GLY A 28 33.69 29.37 -24.03
CA GLY A 28 34.04 28.32 -23.06
C GLY A 28 35.33 28.50 -22.22
N ALA A 29 35.46 27.65 -21.21
CA ALA A 29 36.72 27.31 -20.56
C ALA A 29 36.77 25.80 -20.25
N THR A 30 37.72 25.14 -20.89
CA THR A 30 38.09 23.74 -20.65
C THR A 30 38.84 23.66 -19.32
N GLY A 31 38.27 22.93 -18.36
CA GLY A 31 38.90 22.60 -17.07
C GLY A 31 38.52 21.18 -16.68
N SER A 32 39.22 20.20 -17.26
CA SER A 32 39.18 18.81 -16.81
C SER A 32 39.93 18.70 -15.48
N ALA A 33 39.23 18.42 -14.38
CA ALA A 33 39.58 17.45 -13.34
C ALA A 33 38.76 17.73 -12.06
N GLY A 34 37.62 17.07 -11.97
CA GLY A 34 36.82 16.95 -10.75
C GLY A 34 35.91 15.74 -10.91
N ARG A 35 36.54 14.57 -11.02
CA ARG A 35 35.83 13.30 -11.13
C ARG A 35 34.96 13.14 -9.88
N SER A 36 33.65 13.04 -10.11
CA SER A 36 32.67 12.31 -9.31
C SER A 36 33.15 11.86 -7.92
N ASP A 37 33.00 12.72 -6.91
CA ASP A 37 33.06 12.25 -5.53
C ASP A 37 31.92 12.89 -4.74
N GLY A 38 30.89 12.10 -4.45
CA GLY A 38 29.66 12.54 -3.80
C GLY A 38 28.43 11.71 -4.15
N ARG A 39 28.45 10.92 -5.24
CA ARG A 39 27.37 9.95 -5.55
C ARG A 39 27.48 8.64 -4.75
N HIS A 40 28.48 8.52 -3.87
CA HIS A 40 28.73 7.34 -3.03
C HIS A 40 28.87 7.71 -1.55
N GLN A 41 27.92 8.47 -0.99
CA GLN A 41 27.85 8.71 0.47
C GLN A 41 26.68 8.02 1.17
N THR A 42 25.93 7.16 0.48
CA THR A 42 25.12 6.14 1.17
C THR A 42 26.06 4.97 1.43
N GLY A 43 26.50 4.78 2.67
CA GLY A 43 27.49 3.77 3.09
C GLY A 43 27.05 2.31 2.89
N THR A 44 26.82 1.91 1.64
CA THR A 44 26.35 0.57 1.22
C THR A 44 27.19 -0.04 0.11
N ASP A 45 28.35 0.52 -0.22
CA ASP A 45 29.28 -0.09 -1.17
C ASP A 45 30.17 -1.18 -0.50
N ALA A 46 29.85 -1.58 0.73
CA ALA A 46 30.47 -2.71 1.42
C ALA A 46 29.69 -4.00 1.11
N PRO A 47 30.28 -5.00 0.44
CA PRO A 47 29.62 -6.28 0.13
C PRO A 47 28.98 -6.96 1.37
N GLU A 48 29.62 -6.84 2.53
CA GLU A 48 29.09 -7.37 3.80
C GLU A 48 27.77 -6.71 4.23
N ALA A 49 27.61 -5.41 3.99
CA ALA A 49 26.35 -4.71 4.27
C ALA A 49 25.23 -5.20 3.33
N ALA A 50 25.55 -5.48 2.06
CA ALA A 50 24.61 -6.03 1.09
C ALA A 50 24.13 -7.43 1.51
N ASP A 51 25.05 -8.31 1.90
CA ASP A 51 24.72 -9.66 2.38
C ASP A 51 23.84 -9.62 3.63
N ARG A 52 24.13 -8.72 4.57
CA ARG A 52 23.29 -8.53 5.78
C ARG A 52 21.89 -8.02 5.44
N ILE A 53 21.77 -7.08 4.50
CA ILE A 53 20.47 -6.58 4.04
C ILE A 53 19.66 -7.71 3.38
N LEU A 54 20.29 -8.55 2.56
CA LEU A 54 19.63 -9.71 1.95
C LEU A 54 19.12 -10.69 3.00
N ALA A 55 19.92 -11.02 4.01
CA ALA A 55 19.51 -11.90 5.11
C ALA A 55 18.30 -11.34 5.89
N ILE A 56 18.31 -10.03 6.20
CA ILE A 56 17.18 -9.37 6.88
C ILE A 56 15.92 -9.42 6.03
N ARG A 57 16.01 -9.14 4.73
CA ARG A 57 14.86 -9.20 3.81
C ARG A 57 14.29 -10.61 3.70
N ASN A 58 15.13 -11.63 3.63
CA ASN A 58 14.67 -13.02 3.65
C ASN A 58 13.89 -13.32 4.93
N ARG A 59 14.40 -12.86 6.08
CA ARG A 59 13.69 -13.04 7.36
C ARG A 59 12.35 -12.29 7.41
N ILE A 60 12.28 -11.10 6.82
CA ILE A 60 11.01 -10.35 6.70
C ILE A 60 10.01 -11.15 5.86
N ASN A 61 10.44 -11.67 4.70
CA ASN A 61 9.57 -12.47 3.83
C ASN A 61 9.02 -13.71 4.56
N GLU A 62 9.85 -14.42 5.32
CA GLU A 62 9.39 -15.56 6.14
C GLU A 62 8.32 -15.15 7.17
N ILE A 63 8.49 -13.98 7.79
CA ILE A 63 7.51 -13.44 8.74
C ILE A 63 6.22 -13.06 8.01
N ASP A 64 6.31 -12.42 6.85
CA ASP A 64 5.16 -12.01 6.06
C ASP A 64 4.35 -13.22 5.57
N ASP A 65 5.02 -14.28 5.11
CA ASP A 65 4.37 -15.55 4.73
C ASP A 65 3.61 -16.15 5.92
N ALA A 66 4.22 -16.15 7.11
CA ALA A 66 3.58 -16.63 8.34
C ALA A 66 2.39 -15.75 8.75
N LEU A 67 2.52 -14.42 8.64
CA LEU A 67 1.44 -13.48 8.94
C LEU A 67 0.25 -13.67 8.00
N ILE A 68 0.49 -13.87 6.70
CA ILE A 68 -0.55 -14.12 5.69
C ILE A 68 -1.27 -15.43 5.98
N ALA A 69 -0.54 -16.51 6.28
CA ALA A 69 -1.14 -17.80 6.62
C ALA A 69 -2.02 -17.70 7.88
N LEU A 70 -1.49 -17.12 8.96
CA LEU A 70 -2.23 -16.91 10.22
C LEU A 70 -3.45 -16.00 10.03
N TRP A 71 -3.34 -14.97 9.18
CA TRP A 71 -4.44 -14.09 8.85
C TRP A 71 -5.60 -14.84 8.20
N GLN A 72 -5.30 -15.67 7.20
CA GLN A 72 -6.30 -16.45 6.46
C GLN A 72 -7.00 -17.45 7.39
N GLU A 73 -6.23 -18.19 8.19
CA GLU A 73 -6.75 -19.14 9.17
C GLU A 73 -7.64 -18.45 10.19
N ARG A 74 -7.19 -17.33 10.78
CA ARG A 74 -7.97 -16.57 11.76
C ARG A 74 -9.28 -16.04 11.18
N ALA A 75 -9.26 -15.59 9.93
CA ALA A 75 -10.46 -15.11 9.24
C ALA A 75 -11.46 -16.26 9.03
N GLU A 76 -10.98 -17.45 8.67
CA GLU A 76 -11.82 -18.64 8.51
C GLU A 76 -12.45 -19.10 9.83
N LEU A 77 -11.65 -19.19 10.89
CA LEU A 77 -12.17 -19.51 12.23
C LEU A 77 -13.22 -18.49 12.70
N SER A 78 -13.01 -17.20 12.40
CA SER A 78 -13.97 -16.15 12.73
C SER A 78 -15.31 -16.33 11.99
N ARG A 79 -15.28 -16.75 10.71
CA ARG A 79 -16.49 -17.08 9.94
C ARG A 79 -17.22 -18.26 10.53
N GLN A 80 -16.50 -19.33 10.89
CA GLN A 80 -17.09 -20.52 11.51
C GLN A 80 -17.79 -20.20 12.83
N VAL A 81 -17.14 -19.41 13.70
CA VAL A 81 -17.76 -18.93 14.95
C VAL A 81 -19.04 -18.14 14.65
N GLY A 82 -19.01 -17.23 13.67
CA GLY A 82 -20.20 -16.49 13.24
C GLY A 82 -21.34 -17.40 12.77
N ALA A 83 -21.03 -18.41 11.96
CA ALA A 83 -22.00 -19.38 11.45
C ALA A 83 -22.64 -20.21 12.58
N VAL A 84 -21.84 -20.71 13.51
CA VAL A 84 -22.31 -21.47 14.69
C VAL A 84 -23.25 -20.61 15.55
N ARG A 85 -22.92 -19.33 15.75
CA ARG A 85 -23.76 -18.41 16.53
C ARG A 85 -25.12 -18.19 15.88
N ILE A 86 -25.15 -17.93 14.58
CA ILE A 86 -26.39 -17.74 13.83
C ILE A 86 -27.23 -19.02 13.87
N ALA A 87 -26.62 -20.18 13.67
CA ALA A 87 -27.30 -21.48 13.76
C ALA A 87 -27.91 -21.74 15.15
N SER A 88 -27.30 -21.18 16.19
CA SER A 88 -27.78 -21.28 17.58
C SER A 88 -28.79 -20.18 17.96
N GLY A 89 -29.30 -19.39 17.00
CA GLY A 89 -30.24 -18.30 17.25
C GLY A 89 -29.62 -17.03 17.86
N GLY A 90 -28.29 -16.96 17.90
CA GLY A 90 -27.54 -15.81 18.41
C GLY A 90 -27.29 -14.74 17.35
N THR A 91 -26.70 -13.63 17.78
CA THR A 91 -26.26 -12.56 16.88
C THR A 91 -24.98 -12.93 16.14
N ARG A 92 -24.84 -12.45 14.91
CA ARG A 92 -23.61 -12.56 14.11
C ARG A 92 -22.39 -11.98 14.85
N LEU A 93 -22.58 -10.87 15.58
CA LEU A 93 -21.52 -10.09 16.22
C LEU A 93 -21.73 -9.94 17.72
N VAL A 94 -20.62 -9.82 18.47
CA VAL A 94 -20.61 -9.53 19.91
C VAL A 94 -19.70 -8.34 20.17
N LEU A 95 -20.30 -7.20 20.49
CA LEU A 95 -19.56 -5.96 20.68
C LEU A 95 -18.51 -6.05 21.80
N SER A 96 -18.83 -6.70 22.92
CA SER A 96 -17.87 -6.88 24.02
C SER A 96 -16.63 -7.67 23.56
N ARG A 97 -16.83 -8.74 22.79
CA ARG A 97 -15.73 -9.55 22.25
C ARG A 97 -14.92 -8.79 21.21
N GLU A 98 -15.56 -8.02 20.34
CA GLU A 98 -14.84 -7.17 19.38
C GLU A 98 -13.99 -6.12 20.10
N ARG A 99 -14.52 -5.53 21.17
CA ARG A 99 -13.79 -4.58 22.00
C ARG A 99 -12.56 -5.21 22.67
N GLU A 100 -12.69 -6.40 23.25
CA GLU A 100 -11.55 -7.15 23.81
C GLU A 100 -10.44 -7.40 22.79
N ILE A 101 -10.80 -7.65 21.53
CA ILE A 101 -9.83 -7.85 20.44
C ILE A 101 -9.11 -6.54 20.15
N VAL A 102 -9.85 -5.43 20.01
CA VAL A 102 -9.25 -4.10 19.78
C VAL A 102 -8.32 -3.72 20.93
N ASP A 103 -8.75 -3.90 22.18
CA ASP A 103 -7.96 -3.56 23.36
C ASP A 103 -6.66 -4.39 23.42
N ARG A 104 -6.71 -5.69 23.07
CA ARG A 104 -5.52 -6.55 22.98
C ARG A 104 -4.51 -6.04 21.95
N TYR A 105 -4.95 -5.71 20.73
CA TYR A 105 -3.99 -5.23 19.73
C TYR A 105 -3.45 -3.86 20.09
N ARG A 106 -4.28 -2.99 20.68
CA ARG A 106 -3.85 -1.67 21.15
C ARG A 106 -2.82 -1.76 22.28
N SER A 107 -2.94 -2.72 23.21
CA SER A 107 -1.96 -2.88 24.29
C SER A 107 -0.59 -3.32 23.77
N GLU A 108 -0.57 -4.20 22.77
CA GLU A 108 0.69 -4.75 22.23
C GLU A 108 1.34 -3.84 21.17
N LEU A 109 0.54 -3.15 20.34
CA LEU A 109 1.01 -2.43 19.15
C LEU A 109 0.76 -0.91 19.22
N GLY A 110 0.23 -0.42 20.34
CA GLY A 110 -0.07 1.00 20.52
C GLY A 110 -1.19 1.51 19.61
N ALA A 111 -1.01 2.71 19.06
CA ALA A 111 -2.04 3.38 18.25
C ALA A 111 -2.41 2.57 16.99
N ASP A 112 -1.41 2.03 16.30
CA ASP A 112 -1.59 1.26 15.05
C ASP A 112 -2.29 -0.09 15.30
N GLY A 113 -2.19 -0.62 16.52
CA GLY A 113 -2.89 -1.83 16.94
C GLY A 113 -4.41 -1.74 16.78
N THR A 114 -4.98 -0.55 16.99
CA THR A 114 -6.41 -0.34 16.77
C THR A 114 -6.78 -0.55 15.31
N GLN A 115 -6.01 0.02 14.38
CA GLN A 115 -6.26 -0.13 12.94
C GLN A 115 -6.09 -1.59 12.50
N LEU A 116 -5.05 -2.26 12.98
CA LEU A 116 -4.82 -3.66 12.67
C LEU A 116 -5.97 -4.54 13.17
N ALA A 117 -6.45 -4.35 14.41
CA ALA A 117 -7.60 -5.08 14.94
C ALA A 117 -8.86 -4.89 14.10
N LEU A 118 -9.13 -3.67 13.61
CA LEU A 118 -10.29 -3.40 12.76
C LEU A 118 -10.20 -4.13 11.41
N LEU A 119 -9.01 -4.19 10.79
CA LEU A 119 -8.80 -4.95 9.56
C LEU A 119 -8.99 -6.46 9.80
N VAL A 120 -8.42 -6.96 10.90
CA VAL A 120 -8.53 -8.36 11.32
C VAL A 120 -9.99 -8.77 11.59
N LEU A 121 -10.77 -7.92 12.26
CA LEU A 121 -12.20 -8.14 12.49
C LEU A 121 -12.98 -8.17 11.18
N ARG A 122 -12.72 -7.20 10.28
CA ARG A 122 -13.35 -7.12 8.95
C ARG A 122 -13.11 -8.38 8.11
N ALA A 123 -11.90 -8.94 8.13
CA ALA A 123 -11.55 -10.13 7.35
C ALA A 123 -12.41 -11.36 7.70
N GLY A 124 -12.78 -11.51 8.97
CA GLY A 124 -13.57 -12.65 9.45
C GLY A 124 -15.08 -12.50 9.28
N ARG A 125 -15.61 -11.27 9.34
CA ARG A 125 -17.06 -11.03 9.44
C ARG A 125 -17.67 -10.24 8.27
N GLY A 126 -16.84 -9.77 7.34
CA GLY A 126 -17.22 -8.86 6.28
C GLY A 126 -17.34 -7.40 6.76
N PRO A 127 -17.50 -6.44 5.82
CA PRO A 127 -17.81 -5.06 6.15
C PRO A 127 -19.14 -4.94 6.91
N LEU A 128 -19.23 -3.93 7.78
CA LEU A 128 -20.47 -3.53 8.44
C LEU A 128 -21.36 -2.75 7.47
#